data_AF-A0A1G9FDF8-F1
#
_entry.id   AF-A0A1G9FDF8-F1
#
_cell.length_a   1.000
_cell.length_b   1.000
_cell.length_c   1.000
_cell.angle_alpha   90.00
_cell.angle_beta   90.00
_cell.angle_gamma   90.00
#
_symmetry.space_group_name_H-M   'P 1'
#
loop_
_entity.id
_entity.type
_entity.pdbx_description
1 polymer ?
#
loop_
_entity_poly.entity_id
_entity_poly.type
_entity_poly.pdbx_seq_one_letter_code
_entity_poly.pdbx_strand_id
1 'polypeptide(L)' 'MVVRDWPVRALMRYGAEAQLVVVGSHGHGGFAGMLLGSTSQSLVYNAPCPLAIVRPD' A
#
# COMPACT_ATOMS: atom_id res chain seq x y z
N MET A 1 -10.78 -11.00 4.78
CA MET A 1 -9.73 -11.62 5.62
C MET A 1 -8.84 -10.51 6.17
N VAL A 2 -8.48 -10.57 7.45
CA VAL A 2 -7.58 -9.60 8.09
C VAL A 2 -6.40 -10.37 8.67
N VAL A 3 -5.19 -9.89 8.42
CA VAL A 3 -3.95 -10.51 8.90
C VAL A 3 -3.25 -9.57 9.87
N ARG A 4 -2.61 -10.12 10.91
CA ARG A 4 -1.78 -9.36 11.86
C ARG A 4 -0.31 -9.53 11.48
N ASP A 5 0.22 -8.60 10.69
CA ASP A 5 1.61 -8.55 10.24
C ASP A 5 1.97 -7.09 9.87
N TRP A 6 3.21 -6.85 9.44
CA TRP A 6 3.62 -5.58 8.86
C TRP A 6 2.95 -5.37 7.49
N PRO A 7 2.30 -4.22 7.25
CA PRO A 7 1.50 -4.01 6.03
C PRO A 7 2.27 -4.29 4.74
N VAL A 8 3.48 -3.77 4.62
CA VAL A 8 4.33 -3.96 3.43
C VAL A 8 4.65 -5.44 3.23
N ARG A 9 5.03 -6.16 4.29
CA ARG A 9 5.36 -7.58 4.20
C ARG A 9 4.16 -8.42 3.79
N ALA A 10 3.00 -8.17 4.38
CA ALA A 10 1.77 -8.88 4.04
C ALA A 10 1.38 -8.64 2.58
N LEU A 11 1.40 -7.37 2.14
CA LEU A 11 1.05 -7.00 0.78
C LEU A 11 2.04 -7.55 -0.26
N MET A 12 3.34 -7.61 0.05
CA MET A 12 4.34 -8.27 -0.79
C MET A 12 4.06 -9.77 -0.93
N ARG A 13 3.73 -10.45 0.17
CA ARG A 13 3.46 -11.89 0.16
C ARG A 13 2.22 -12.24 -0.65
N TYR A 14 1.10 -11.56 -0.41
CA TYR A 14 -0.14 -11.83 -1.15
C TYR A 14 -0.11 -11.24 -2.57
N GLY A 15 0.62 -10.14 -2.78
CA GLY A 15 0.81 -9.53 -4.08
C GLY A 15 1.52 -10.43 -5.09
N ALA A 16 2.38 -11.35 -4.63
CA ALA A 16 3.09 -12.29 -5.49
C ALA A 16 2.15 -13.21 -6.29
N GLU A 17 0.93 -13.42 -5.78
CA GLU A 17 -0.12 -14.24 -6.42
C GLU A 17 -1.29 -13.37 -6.93
N ALA A 18 -1.22 -12.05 -6.78
CA ALA A 18 -2.29 -11.12 -7.14
C ALA A 18 -2.05 -10.46 -8.49
N GLN A 19 -3.13 -10.07 -9.16
CA GLN A 19 -3.07 -9.30 -10.41
C GLN A 19 -2.90 -7.78 -10.17
N LEU A 20 -3.27 -7.31 -8.98
CA LEU A 20 -3.22 -5.90 -8.59
C LEU A 20 -3.24 -5.78 -7.06
N VAL A 21 -2.39 -4.91 -6.51
CA VAL A 21 -2.48 -4.45 -5.13
C VAL A 21 -3.03 -3.03 -5.11
N VAL A 22 -4.02 -2.78 -4.25
CA VAL A 22 -4.63 -1.46 -4.07
C VAL A 22 -4.35 -0.96 -2.65
N VAL A 23 -3.82 0.26 -2.54
CA VAL A 23 -3.55 0.93 -1.26
C VAL A 23 -4.07 2.36 -1.28
N GLY A 24 -4.34 2.91 -0.09
CA GLY A 24 -4.63 4.33 0.05
C GLY A 24 -3.39 5.21 -0.18
N SER A 25 -3.58 6.49 -0.45
CA SER A 25 -2.50 7.48 -0.54
C SER A 25 -1.83 7.76 0.79
N HIS A 26 -2.55 7.72 1.91
CA HIS A 26 -2.04 8.00 3.26
C HIS A 26 -2.84 7.24 4.33
N GLY A 27 -2.28 7.13 5.53
CA GLY A 27 -2.94 6.52 6.68
C GLY A 27 -3.97 7.44 7.34
N HIS A 28 -4.65 6.91 8.37
CA HIS A 28 -5.45 7.71 9.29
C HIS A 28 -4.54 8.70 10.03
N GLY A 29 -4.77 10.01 9.85
CA GLY A 29 -3.94 11.07 10.44
C GLY A 29 -2.75 11.52 9.59
N GLY A 30 -2.79 11.30 8.27
CA GLY A 30 -1.79 11.86 7.36
C GLY A 30 -1.61 13.38 7.54
N PHE A 31 -0.37 13.84 7.49
CA PHE A 31 -0.07 15.27 7.60
C PHE A 31 -0.61 16.04 6.39
N ALA A 32 -1.08 17.27 6.62
CA ALA A 32 -1.46 18.16 5.54
C ALA A 32 -0.28 18.31 4.54
N GLY A 33 -0.53 18.01 3.27
CA GLY A 33 0.49 18.05 2.20
C GLY A 33 1.25 16.74 1.94
N MET A 34 1.02 15.68 2.72
CA MET A 34 1.63 14.37 2.44
C MET A 34 0.97 13.70 1.23
N LEU A 35 1.74 13.48 0.16
CA LEU A 35 1.27 12.81 -1.06
C LEU A 35 1.17 11.29 -0.91
N LEU A 36 2.12 10.68 -0.19
CA LEU A 36 2.22 9.23 0.01
C LEU A 36 2.50 8.90 1.49
N GLY A 37 1.77 7.93 2.03
CA GLY A 37 2.04 7.29 3.31
C GLY A 37 3.14 6.24 3.21
N SER A 38 3.67 5.83 4.36
CA SER A 38 4.82 4.91 4.45
C SER A 38 4.63 3.61 3.68
N THR A 39 3.48 2.96 3.81
CA THR A 39 3.17 1.71 3.10
C THR A 39 3.20 1.88 1.59
N SER A 40 2.52 2.91 1.08
CA SER A 40 2.41 3.17 -0.36
C SER A 40 3.77 3.58 -0.94
N GLN A 41 4.54 4.39 -0.21
CA GLN A 41 5.91 4.74 -0.58
C GLN A 41 6.82 3.51 -0.66
N SER A 42 6.75 2.57 0.29
CA SER A 42 7.54 1.33 0.23
C SER A 42 7.14 0.42 -0.93
N LEU A 43 5.85 0.34 -1.25
CA LEU A 43 5.35 -0.55 -2.30
C LEU A 43 5.62 -0.02 -3.71
N VAL A 44 5.70 1.29 -3.93
CA VAL A 44 6.06 1.88 -5.23
C VAL A 44 7.35 1.29 -5.80
N TYR A 45 8.32 0.98 -4.94
CA TYR A 45 9.62 0.46 -5.37
C TYR A 45 9.71 -1.06 -5.37
N ASN A 46 8.81 -1.76 -4.67
CA ASN A 46 9.01 -3.18 -4.35
C ASN A 46 7.83 -4.08 -4.71
N ALA A 47 6.67 -3.54 -5.08
CA ALA A 47 5.47 -4.35 -5.30
C ALA A 47 5.72 -5.45 -6.37
N PRO A 48 5.33 -6.71 -6.09
CA PRO A 48 5.57 -7.83 -6.99
C PRO A 48 4.59 -7.88 -8.17
N CYS A 49 3.58 -7.01 -8.15
CA CYS A 49 2.54 -6.89 -9.16
C CYS A 49 2.19 -5.40 -9.35
N PRO A 50 1.36 -5.04 -10.34
CA PRO A 50 0.85 -3.69 -10.47
C PRO A 50 0.28 -3.14 -9.14
N LEU A 51 0.53 -1.86 -8.89
CA LEU A 51 0.12 -1.14 -7.69
C LEU A 51 -0.79 0.03 -8.07
N ALA A 52 -1.99 0.08 -7.50
CA ALA A 52 -2.86 1.24 -7.55
C ALA A 52 -2.83 1.99 -6.22
N ILE A 53 -2.60 3.30 -6.27
CA ILE A 53 -2.64 4.19 -5.12
C ILE A 53 -3.85 5.10 -5.27
N VAL A 54 -4.80 4.99 -4.33
CA VAL A 54 -6.08 5.70 -4.38
C VAL A 54 -6.08 6.83 -3.36
N ARG A 55 -6.36 8.06 -3.81
CA ARG A 55 -6.61 9.21 -2.93
C ARG A 55 -8.10 9.31 -2.63
N PRO A 56 -8.51 9.59 -1.38
CA PRO A 56 -9.86 10.08 -1.15
C PRO A 56 -10.00 11.44 -1.82
N ASP A 57 -11.13 11.62 -2.48
CA ASP A 57 -11.62 12.86 -3.09
C ASP A 57 -11.83 13.98 -2.06
#